data_AF-A0A959X830-F1
#
_entry.id   AF-A0A959X830-F1
#
_cell.length_a   1.000
_cell.length_b   1.000
_cell.length_c   1.000
_cell.angle_alpha   90.00
_cell.angle_beta   90.00
_cell.angle_gamma   90.00
#
_symmetry.space_group_name_H-M   'P 1'
#
loop_
_entity.id
_entity.type
_entity.pdbx_description
1 polymer ?
#
loop_
_entity_poly.entity_id
_entity_poly.type
_entity_poly.pdbx_seq_one_letter_code
_entity_poly.pdbx_strand_id
1 'polypeptide(L)'
;MTAEVERAFELAPGQDLPALPGLGDSRELALEATYYDTRHFALTRARHVLLRCVGGDDEGWHVKLPGGDVEHHAPLGAPRPPAELRALIEGPLAGQALLPMTRLRTVRRQAEPRGPGGGPWAPTQATIGRALGAAIEADDRRSAGPLLAADVVLDYLSVQLGTLQALEAGVLADQPDAVHRSWVATRRMRSALATFEPLFDRSAVRRLRAELAWHAVELGAPRDAEVLRDHLLSALDSIGVAESAPQRGEIAARLNGAHRAAHAELAETMATQRYDGLHELLAGWLADPGLTAAAGAPAVPLLHGLLDRARGRAAERYGRALADPWNMTGWHEARKAAKAVRYGAEAVVAAFGDRAGAHAAAWEAVTDALGEVQDSVVAREAFADRAGDPVVDALLAFQVGRGKAELARGRAALESALVASL
;
A
#
# COMPACT_ATOMS: atom_id res chain seq x y z
N MET A 1 -16.35 34.31 5.65
CA MET A 1 -16.77 33.09 6.37
C MET A 1 -15.99 31.94 5.77
N THR A 2 -14.88 31.58 6.39
CA THR A 2 -14.15 30.35 6.09
C THR A 2 -14.82 29.27 6.92
N ALA A 3 -15.51 28.33 6.27
CA ALA A 3 -16.03 27.15 6.94
C ALA A 3 -14.83 26.20 7.15
N GLU A 4 -14.40 26.07 8.39
CA GLU A 4 -13.43 25.05 8.77
C GLU A 4 -14.19 23.74 8.98
N VAL A 5 -13.78 22.70 8.24
CA VAL A 5 -14.36 21.36 8.35
C VAL A 5 -13.28 20.44 8.89
N GLU A 6 -13.38 20.11 10.17
CA GLU A 6 -12.48 19.20 10.87
C GLU A 6 -13.16 17.83 11.05
N ARG A 7 -12.39 16.74 10.94
CA ARG A 7 -12.82 15.39 11.29
C ARG A 7 -11.87 14.81 12.33
N ALA A 8 -12.41 14.54 13.51
CA ALA A 8 -11.65 13.99 14.63
C ALA A 8 -11.71 12.46 14.64
N PHE A 9 -10.62 11.84 15.08
CA PHE A 9 -10.48 10.41 15.24
C PHE A 9 -9.77 10.14 16.57
N GLU A 10 -10.33 9.26 17.40
CA GLU A 10 -9.78 8.94 18.71
C GLU A 10 -8.92 7.67 18.64
N LEU A 11 -7.74 7.72 19.27
CA LEU A 11 -6.89 6.55 19.46
C LEU A 11 -7.10 5.99 20.87
N ALA A 12 -7.02 4.67 21.03
CA ALA A 12 -7.06 4.07 22.35
C ALA A 12 -5.81 4.47 23.17
N PRO A 13 -5.90 4.53 24.52
CA PRO A 13 -4.75 4.83 25.36
C PRO A 13 -3.56 3.90 25.09
N GLY A 14 -2.41 4.47 24.72
CA GLY A 14 -1.18 3.73 24.42
C GLY A 14 -1.05 3.21 22.98
N GLN A 15 -2.03 3.50 22.12
CA GLN A 15 -1.96 3.21 20.70
C GLN A 15 -1.10 4.25 19.97
N ASP A 16 -0.11 3.78 19.22
CA ASP A 16 0.69 4.65 18.37
C ASP A 16 -0.12 5.18 17.18
N LEU A 17 0.17 6.41 16.76
CA LEU A 17 -0.39 6.94 15.52
C LEU A 17 0.08 6.05 14.35
N PRO A 18 -0.84 5.50 13.53
CA PRO A 18 -0.44 4.71 12.37
C PRO A 18 0.41 5.57 11.42
N ALA A 19 1.32 4.94 10.68
CA ALA A 19 2.11 5.66 9.68
C ALA A 19 1.17 6.32 8.66
N LEU A 20 1.27 7.64 8.51
CA LEU A 20 0.48 8.44 7.57
C LEU A 20 1.37 8.88 6.40
N PRO A 21 1.48 8.07 5.33
CA PRO A 21 2.26 8.43 4.16
C PRO A 21 1.68 9.67 3.45
N GLY A 22 2.54 10.49 2.84
CA GLY A 22 2.13 11.71 2.15
C GLY A 22 2.01 12.95 3.04
N LEU A 23 2.48 12.88 4.29
CA LEU A 23 2.67 14.05 5.13
C LEU A 23 4.08 14.61 4.95
N GLY A 24 4.20 15.93 4.82
CA GLY A 24 5.46 16.64 4.82
C GLY A 24 6.11 16.71 6.20
N ASP A 25 7.09 17.60 6.35
CA ASP A 25 7.76 17.79 7.62
C ASP A 25 6.76 18.16 8.71
N SER A 26 6.78 17.41 9.79
CA SER A 26 5.91 17.68 10.91
C SER A 26 6.54 18.71 11.83
N ARG A 27 5.78 19.73 12.21
CA ARG A 27 6.11 20.61 13.33
C ARG A 27 5.38 20.17 14.58
N GLU A 28 6.07 20.22 15.70
CA GLU A 28 5.49 19.95 17.01
C GLU A 28 5.14 21.28 17.69
N LEU A 29 3.90 21.37 18.17
CA LEU A 29 3.37 22.55 18.85
C LEU A 29 2.93 22.12 20.25
N ALA A 30 3.51 22.75 21.25
CA ALA A 30 3.02 22.65 22.62
C ALA A 30 1.86 23.63 22.78
N LEU A 31 0.65 23.11 22.98
CA LEU A 31 -0.57 23.87 23.13
C LEU A 31 -1.03 23.79 24.58
N GLU A 32 -1.40 24.93 25.16
CA GLU A 32 -2.06 24.99 26.46
C GLU A 32 -3.40 25.70 26.33
N ALA A 33 -4.50 24.97 26.53
CA ALA A 33 -5.85 25.52 26.55
C ALA A 33 -6.36 25.56 27.98
N THR A 34 -6.68 26.76 28.49
CA THR A 34 -7.34 26.93 29.78
C THR A 34 -8.83 27.21 29.55
N TYR A 35 -9.68 26.31 30.03
CA TYR A 35 -11.14 26.45 29.99
C TYR A 35 -11.63 27.23 31.21
N TYR A 36 -12.55 28.16 30.99
CA TYR A 36 -13.12 29.01 32.02
C TYR A 36 -14.61 28.74 32.19
N ASP A 37 -15.08 28.74 33.43
CA ASP A 37 -16.50 28.66 33.78
C ASP A 37 -16.71 29.29 35.17
N THR A 38 -17.92 29.25 35.70
CA THR A 38 -18.21 29.61 37.08
C THR A 38 -18.02 28.40 37.99
N ARG A 39 -17.98 28.65 39.31
CA ARG A 39 -18.01 27.61 40.36
C ARG A 39 -19.06 26.50 40.11
N HIS A 40 -20.17 26.83 39.47
CA HIS A 40 -21.31 25.94 39.25
C HIS A 40 -21.55 25.57 37.78
N PHE A 41 -20.55 25.76 36.93
CA PHE A 41 -20.57 25.37 35.51
C PHE A 41 -21.69 26.03 34.69
N ALA A 42 -21.93 27.33 34.92
CA ALA A 42 -23.03 28.06 34.28
C ALA A 42 -22.88 28.15 32.75
N LEU A 43 -21.66 28.32 32.22
CA LEU A 43 -21.41 28.33 30.78
C LEU A 43 -21.66 26.95 30.17
N THR A 44 -21.10 25.91 30.78
CA THR A 44 -21.29 24.52 30.33
C THR A 44 -22.77 24.15 30.29
N ARG A 45 -23.55 24.49 31.33
CA ARG A 45 -25.01 24.24 31.36
C ARG A 45 -25.75 24.99 30.26
N ALA A 46 -25.30 26.20 29.94
CA ALA A 46 -25.82 26.98 28.83
C ALA A 46 -25.25 26.56 27.47
N ARG A 47 -24.44 25.48 27.41
CA ARG A 47 -23.73 24.99 26.21
C ARG A 47 -22.85 26.06 25.55
N HIS A 48 -22.23 26.90 26.37
CA HIS A 48 -21.17 27.81 25.97
C HIS A 48 -19.81 27.20 26.33
N VAL A 49 -18.81 27.44 25.50
CA VAL A 49 -17.41 27.11 25.80
C VAL A 49 -16.60 28.40 25.74
N LEU A 50 -15.88 28.71 26.81
CA LEU A 50 -14.90 29.79 26.85
C LEU A 50 -13.53 29.20 27.16
N LEU A 51 -12.55 29.49 26.31
CA LEU A 51 -11.19 29.04 26.52
C LEU A 51 -10.17 30.11 26.11
N ARG A 52 -8.97 29.98 26.69
CA ARG A 52 -7.78 30.74 26.31
C ARG A 52 -6.71 29.74 25.86
N CYS A 53 -6.36 29.78 24.59
CA CYS A 53 -5.30 29.00 23.98
C CYS A 53 -3.97 29.76 23.98
N VAL A 54 -2.89 29.08 24.33
CA VAL A 54 -1.51 29.57 24.22
C VAL A 54 -0.70 28.55 23.43
N GLY A 55 0.06 29.04 22.46
CA GLY A 55 0.87 28.21 21.56
C GLY A 55 0.11 27.80 20.30
N GLY A 56 0.86 27.62 19.21
CA GLY A 56 0.32 27.31 17.88
C GLY A 56 -0.23 28.53 17.13
N ASP A 57 -0.77 28.28 15.94
CA ASP A 57 -1.26 29.33 15.03
C ASP A 57 -2.64 29.89 15.42
N ASP A 58 -3.33 29.23 16.37
CA ASP A 58 -4.66 29.57 16.85
C ASP A 58 -4.61 30.07 18.30
N GLU A 59 -3.59 30.88 18.62
CA GLU A 59 -3.44 31.48 19.94
C GLU A 59 -4.47 32.61 20.16
N GLY A 60 -5.13 32.62 21.32
CA GLY A 60 -6.17 33.60 21.56
C GLY A 60 -7.20 33.22 22.61
N TRP A 61 -8.24 34.05 22.66
CA TRP A 61 -9.47 33.79 23.39
C TRP A 61 -10.56 33.33 22.43
N HIS A 62 -11.30 32.31 22.84
CA HIS A 62 -12.29 31.67 22.00
C HIS A 62 -13.60 31.48 22.76
N VAL A 63 -14.70 31.80 22.11
CA VAL A 63 -16.05 31.54 22.61
C VAL A 63 -16.86 30.77 21.58
N LYS A 64 -17.39 29.62 21.99
CA LYS A 64 -18.39 28.87 21.25
C LYS A 64 -19.76 29.04 21.91
N LEU A 65 -20.75 29.43 21.11
CA LEU A 65 -22.13 29.66 21.54
C LEU A 65 -23.03 28.45 21.24
N PRO A 66 -24.15 28.27 21.96
CA PRO A 66 -25.10 27.21 21.69
C PRO A 66 -25.72 27.34 20.29
N GLY A 67 -25.78 26.22 19.56
CA GLY A 67 -26.50 26.14 18.29
C GLY A 67 -25.78 26.77 17.09
N GLY A 68 -24.53 27.19 17.25
CA GLY A 68 -23.70 27.69 16.15
C GLY A 68 -22.46 26.83 15.91
N ASP A 69 -22.13 26.62 14.64
CA ASP A 69 -20.85 26.07 14.19
C ASP A 69 -19.75 27.14 14.11
N VAL A 70 -20.07 28.40 14.44
CA VAL A 70 -19.16 29.54 14.37
C VAL A 70 -18.56 29.81 15.75
N GLU A 71 -17.24 29.86 15.79
CA GLU A 71 -16.45 30.25 16.95
C GLU A 71 -16.07 31.74 16.87
N HIS A 72 -16.11 32.44 18.02
CA HIS A 72 -15.73 33.84 18.12
C HIS A 72 -14.33 33.94 18.73
N HIS A 73 -13.41 34.58 18.01
CA HIS A 73 -12.00 34.68 18.39
C HIS A 73 -11.65 36.12 18.79
N ALA A 74 -10.73 36.26 19.74
CA ALA A 74 -10.08 37.52 20.07
C ALA A 74 -8.59 37.28 20.37
N PRO A 75 -7.72 38.29 20.15
CA PRO A 75 -6.28 38.13 20.33
C PRO A 75 -5.87 37.66 21.73
N LEU A 76 -4.73 36.98 21.80
CA LEU A 76 -4.15 36.57 23.06
C LEU A 76 -3.83 37.79 23.93
N GLY A 77 -4.30 37.76 25.17
CA GLY A 77 -4.08 38.84 26.12
C GLY A 77 -3.92 38.34 27.56
N ALA A 78 -4.17 39.26 28.49
CA ALA A 78 -4.27 38.95 29.92
C ALA A 78 -5.19 37.74 30.18
N PRO A 79 -5.07 37.03 31.32
CA PRO A 79 -5.92 35.90 31.69
C PRO A 79 -7.34 36.36 32.12
N ARG A 80 -7.93 37.29 31.38
CA ARG A 80 -9.33 37.70 31.43
C ARG A 80 -9.86 37.85 30.00
N PRO A 81 -11.08 37.36 29.71
CA PRO A 81 -11.64 37.45 28.37
C PRO A 81 -11.82 38.92 27.94
N PRO A 82 -11.49 39.28 26.69
CA PRO A 82 -11.78 40.58 26.12
C PRO A 82 -13.26 40.95 26.23
N ALA A 83 -13.56 42.25 26.32
CA ALA A 83 -14.91 42.76 26.56
C ALA A 83 -15.94 42.26 25.53
N GLU A 84 -15.53 42.15 24.27
CA GLU A 84 -16.34 41.63 23.16
C GLU A 84 -16.78 40.18 23.37
N LEU A 85 -15.87 39.29 23.77
CA LEU A 85 -16.20 37.89 24.06
C LEU A 85 -16.93 37.75 25.39
N ARG A 86 -16.60 38.59 26.37
CA ARG A 86 -17.29 38.63 27.67
C ARG A 86 -18.77 38.98 27.50
N ALA A 87 -19.11 39.93 26.63
CA ALA A 87 -20.50 40.34 26.38
C ALA A 87 -21.37 39.18 25.86
N LEU A 88 -20.79 38.28 25.05
CA LEU A 88 -21.49 37.12 24.48
C LEU A 88 -21.92 36.09 25.54
N ILE A 89 -21.28 36.08 26.70
CA ILE A 89 -21.49 35.10 27.78
C ILE A 89 -22.09 35.70 29.06
N GLU A 90 -22.40 37.00 29.09
CA GLU A 90 -22.93 37.66 30.29
C GLU A 90 -24.26 37.06 30.78
N GLY A 91 -25.16 36.71 29.86
CA GLY A 91 -26.45 36.11 30.20
C GLY A 91 -26.31 34.83 31.04
N PRO A 92 -25.58 33.80 30.56
CA PRO A 92 -25.28 32.60 31.33
C PRO A 92 -24.53 32.85 32.65
N LEU A 93 -23.61 33.83 32.69
CA LEU A 93 -22.83 34.12 33.89
C LEU A 93 -23.68 34.73 35.00
N ALA A 94 -24.68 35.55 34.65
CA ALA A 94 -25.57 36.21 35.61
C ALA A 94 -24.82 36.89 36.77
N GLY A 95 -23.72 37.59 36.46
CA GLY A 95 -22.88 38.29 37.43
C GLY A 95 -21.90 37.42 38.23
N GLN A 96 -21.84 36.11 38.00
CA GLN A 96 -20.87 35.23 38.66
C GLN A 96 -19.44 35.44 38.13
N ALA A 97 -18.46 35.20 39.00
CA ALA A 97 -17.05 35.25 38.64
C ALA A 97 -16.66 34.06 37.75
N LEU A 98 -15.85 34.34 36.73
CA LEU A 98 -15.17 33.32 35.92
C LEU A 98 -13.93 32.82 36.63
N LEU A 99 -13.75 31.51 36.63
CA LEU A 99 -12.63 30.78 37.20
C LEU A 99 -12.01 29.89 36.12
N PRO A 100 -10.68 29.72 36.11
CA PRO A 100 -10.04 28.69 35.29
C PRO A 100 -10.39 27.31 35.87
N MET A 101 -11.08 26.47 35.09
CA MET A 101 -11.60 25.18 35.56
C MET A 101 -10.65 24.04 35.27
N THR A 102 -10.19 23.97 34.02
CA THR A 102 -9.33 22.90 33.52
C THR A 102 -8.28 23.51 32.60
N ARG A 103 -7.09 22.96 32.69
CA ARG A 103 -6.00 23.24 31.76
C ARG A 103 -5.67 21.96 31.01
N LEU A 104 -5.87 22.00 29.70
CA LEU A 104 -5.46 20.95 28.79
C LEU A 104 -4.09 21.32 28.22
N ARG A 105 -3.15 20.38 28.29
CA ARG A 105 -1.85 20.48 27.63
C ARG A 105 -1.79 19.42 26.56
N THR A 106 -1.57 19.85 25.33
CA THR A 106 -1.54 18.97 24.17
C THR A 106 -0.25 19.21 23.42
N VAL A 107 0.45 18.12 23.10
CA VAL A 107 1.52 18.15 22.11
C VAL A 107 0.88 17.81 20.77
N ARG A 108 0.74 18.80 19.90
CA ARG A 108 0.17 18.62 18.57
C ARG A 108 1.29 18.48 17.57
N ARG A 109 1.32 17.36 16.85
CA ARG A 109 2.15 17.19 15.67
C ARG A 109 1.33 17.54 14.45
N GLN A 110 1.72 18.59 13.73
CA GLN A 110 1.03 19.06 12.53
C GLN A 110 1.95 18.90 11.33
N ALA A 111 1.45 18.31 10.25
CA ALA A 111 2.15 18.18 8.99
C ALA A 111 1.21 18.54 7.85
N GLU A 112 1.71 19.26 6.85
CA GLU A 112 0.95 19.53 5.64
C GLU A 112 1.01 18.33 4.70
N PRO A 113 -0.12 17.94 4.07
CA PRO A 113 -0.10 16.92 3.03
C PRO A 113 0.81 17.37 1.86
N ARG A 114 1.76 16.52 1.46
CA ARG A 114 2.69 16.77 0.34
C ARG A 114 2.45 15.82 -0.81
N GLY A 115 2.47 16.39 -2.01
CA GLY A 115 2.17 15.66 -3.22
C GLY A 115 3.41 14.87 -3.65
N PRO A 116 3.22 13.92 -4.57
CA PRO A 116 4.35 13.33 -5.26
C PRO A 116 5.19 14.44 -5.92
N GLY A 117 6.41 14.69 -5.43
CA GLY A 117 7.31 15.76 -5.92
C GLY A 117 7.57 16.94 -4.97
N GLY A 118 7.04 16.93 -3.74
CA GLY A 118 7.35 17.95 -2.72
C GLY A 118 6.58 19.28 -2.86
N GLY A 119 5.74 19.39 -3.89
CA GLY A 119 4.77 20.48 -4.04
C GLY A 119 3.56 20.34 -3.11
N PRO A 120 2.77 21.41 -2.94
CA PRO A 120 1.53 21.38 -2.14
C PRO A 120 0.60 20.28 -2.68
N TRP A 121 0.17 19.37 -1.81
CA TRP A 121 -0.86 18.39 -2.15
C TRP A 121 -2.22 18.97 -1.79
N ALA A 122 -3.15 18.96 -2.74
CA ALA A 122 -4.55 19.24 -2.47
C ALA A 122 -5.41 18.02 -2.82
N PRO A 123 -5.35 16.92 -2.04
CA PRO A 123 -6.34 15.86 -2.20
C PRO A 123 -7.70 16.44 -1.81
N THR A 124 -8.76 16.04 -2.52
CA THR A 124 -10.12 16.36 -2.07
C THR A 124 -10.33 15.75 -0.68
N GLN A 125 -10.94 16.50 0.24
CA GLN A 125 -11.18 16.11 1.65
C GLN A 125 -11.83 14.72 1.79
N ALA A 126 -12.55 14.27 0.77
CA ALA A 126 -13.18 12.98 0.70
C ALA A 126 -12.18 11.79 0.66
N THR A 127 -10.95 11.99 0.18
CA THR A 127 -9.96 10.93 -0.01
C THR A 127 -9.27 10.57 1.31
N ILE A 128 -8.84 11.57 2.08
CA ILE A 128 -8.24 11.37 3.42
C ILE A 128 -9.30 10.85 4.40
N GLY A 129 -10.50 11.46 4.39
CA GLY A 129 -11.60 11.05 5.28
C GLY A 129 -12.12 9.63 5.05
N ARG A 130 -12.01 9.09 3.82
CA ARG A 130 -12.39 7.71 3.49
C ARG A 130 -11.32 6.69 3.82
N ALA A 131 -10.04 7.01 3.58
CA ALA A 131 -8.94 6.12 3.94
C ALA A 131 -8.86 5.92 5.46
N LEU A 132 -9.03 7.00 6.23
CA LEU A 132 -9.05 6.91 7.70
C LEU A 132 -10.36 6.30 8.23
N GLY A 133 -11.51 6.61 7.60
CA GLY A 133 -12.80 6.01 7.93
C GLY A 133 -12.80 4.48 7.73
N ALA A 134 -12.26 4.00 6.62
CA ALA A 134 -12.14 2.56 6.35
C ALA A 134 -11.21 1.85 7.36
N ALA A 135 -10.08 2.49 7.72
CA ALA A 135 -9.15 1.95 8.71
C ALA A 135 -9.78 1.83 10.11
N ILE A 136 -10.64 2.78 10.49
CA ILE A 136 -11.33 2.82 11.79
C ILE A 136 -12.54 1.89 11.81
N GLU A 137 -13.35 1.87 10.75
CA GLU A 137 -14.46 0.92 10.63
C GLU A 137 -13.98 -0.54 10.57
N ALA A 138 -12.80 -0.80 10.01
CA ALA A 138 -12.15 -2.12 10.05
C ALA A 138 -11.66 -2.49 11.45
N ASP A 139 -11.31 -1.51 12.28
CA ASP A 139 -10.95 -1.69 13.70
C ASP A 139 -12.20 -1.93 14.58
N ASP A 140 -13.28 -1.20 14.33
CA ASP A 140 -14.57 -1.37 14.99
C ASP A 140 -15.23 -2.73 14.64
N ARG A 141 -15.16 -3.16 13.36
CA ARG A 141 -15.66 -4.48 12.92
C ARG A 141 -14.86 -5.64 13.53
N ARG A 142 -13.56 -5.48 13.74
CA ARG A 142 -12.72 -6.43 14.49
C ARG A 142 -13.19 -6.61 15.94
N SER A 143 -13.85 -5.59 16.49
CA SER A 143 -14.29 -5.57 17.89
C SER A 143 -15.72 -6.11 18.12
N ALA A 144 -16.53 -6.34 17.08
CA ALA A 144 -17.97 -6.64 17.24
C ALA A 144 -18.51 -7.95 16.60
N GLY A 145 -17.68 -8.77 15.96
CA GLY A 145 -18.13 -10.05 15.38
C GLY A 145 -17.03 -10.86 14.68
N PRO A 146 -17.33 -12.04 14.11
CA PRO A 146 -16.35 -12.77 13.31
C PRO A 146 -16.04 -11.99 12.02
N LEU A 147 -14.75 -11.87 11.68
CA LEU A 147 -14.29 -11.24 10.44
C LEU A 147 -15.01 -11.83 9.23
N LEU A 148 -15.52 -10.97 8.34
CA LEU A 148 -16.17 -11.38 7.10
C LEU A 148 -15.13 -11.58 5.99
N ALA A 149 -15.43 -12.49 5.06
CA ALA A 149 -14.51 -12.80 3.96
C ALA A 149 -14.23 -11.57 3.08
N ALA A 150 -15.23 -10.73 2.84
CA ALA A 150 -15.09 -9.50 2.05
C ALA A 150 -14.12 -8.51 2.69
N ASP A 151 -14.26 -8.27 4.00
CA ASP A 151 -13.48 -7.26 4.73
C ASP A 151 -11.98 -7.56 4.64
N VAL A 152 -11.59 -8.81 4.88
CA VAL A 152 -10.18 -9.25 4.80
C VAL A 152 -9.57 -8.97 3.44
N VAL A 153 -10.30 -9.27 2.36
CA VAL A 153 -9.80 -9.08 0.99
C VAL A 153 -9.81 -7.61 0.58
N LEU A 154 -10.83 -6.85 0.97
CA LEU A 154 -10.94 -5.42 0.69
C LEU A 154 -9.86 -4.61 1.43
N ASP A 155 -9.56 -4.96 2.67
CA ASP A 155 -8.47 -4.34 3.44
C ASP A 155 -7.13 -4.57 2.74
N TYR A 156 -6.86 -5.81 2.33
CA TYR A 156 -5.63 -6.13 1.59
C TYR A 156 -5.53 -5.34 0.27
N LEU A 157 -6.62 -5.29 -0.52
CA LEU A 157 -6.66 -4.54 -1.77
C LEU A 157 -6.47 -3.04 -1.55
N SER A 158 -7.01 -2.49 -0.47
CA SER A 158 -6.84 -1.09 -0.08
C SER A 158 -5.38 -0.77 0.26
N VAL A 159 -4.69 -1.67 0.97
CA VAL A 159 -3.24 -1.54 1.24
C VAL A 159 -2.43 -1.56 -0.06
N GLN A 160 -2.79 -2.42 -1.01
CA GLN A 160 -2.08 -2.45 -2.30
C GLN A 160 -2.34 -1.18 -3.13
N LEU A 161 -3.57 -0.65 -3.15
CA LEU A 161 -3.85 0.63 -3.81
C LEU A 161 -3.07 1.78 -3.16
N GLY A 162 -3.06 1.86 -1.82
CA GLY A 162 -2.26 2.85 -1.10
C GLY A 162 -0.77 2.73 -1.39
N THR A 163 -0.27 1.51 -1.60
CA THR A 163 1.11 1.26 -2.02
C THR A 163 1.38 1.80 -3.43
N LEU A 164 0.48 1.57 -4.40
CA LEU A 164 0.62 2.11 -5.76
C LEU A 164 0.66 3.64 -5.75
N GLN A 165 -0.24 4.27 -5.01
CA GLN A 165 -0.34 5.73 -4.88
C GLN A 165 0.90 6.33 -4.21
N ALA A 166 1.38 5.71 -3.12
CA ALA A 166 2.55 6.20 -2.39
C ALA A 166 3.85 6.09 -3.22
N LEU A 167 3.93 5.10 -4.12
CA LEU A 167 5.11 4.86 -4.94
C LEU A 167 5.10 5.63 -6.26
N GLU A 168 4.00 6.28 -6.65
CA GLU A 168 3.83 6.89 -7.97
C GLU A 168 4.95 7.90 -8.30
N ALA A 169 5.25 8.85 -7.41
CA ALA A 169 6.38 9.76 -7.59
C ALA A 169 7.71 9.02 -7.71
N GLY A 170 7.89 7.96 -6.91
CA GLY A 170 9.10 7.15 -6.95
C GLY A 170 9.24 6.43 -8.28
N VAL A 171 8.16 5.90 -8.82
CA VAL A 171 8.12 5.25 -10.14
C VAL A 171 8.47 6.27 -11.22
N LEU A 172 7.84 7.45 -11.24
CA LEU A 172 8.10 8.49 -12.23
C LEU A 172 9.55 9.01 -12.17
N ALA A 173 10.14 9.06 -10.98
CA ALA A 173 11.51 9.51 -10.76
C ALA A 173 12.57 8.41 -10.85
N ASP A 174 12.20 7.20 -11.26
CA ASP A 174 13.06 6.00 -11.30
C ASP A 174 13.82 5.76 -9.97
N GLN A 175 13.12 5.97 -8.85
CA GLN A 175 13.71 5.74 -7.54
C GLN A 175 13.97 4.25 -7.33
N PRO A 176 15.05 3.89 -6.61
CA PRO A 176 15.37 2.50 -6.31
C PRO A 176 14.15 1.74 -5.78
N ASP A 177 13.89 0.56 -6.36
CA ASP A 177 12.83 -0.38 -5.97
C ASP A 177 11.38 0.12 -6.16
N ALA A 178 11.15 1.36 -6.59
CA ALA A 178 9.80 1.91 -6.73
C ALA A 178 8.99 1.19 -7.82
N VAL A 179 9.60 0.98 -9.00
CA VAL A 179 9.01 0.22 -10.11
C VAL A 179 8.71 -1.21 -9.68
N HIS A 180 9.67 -1.88 -9.02
CA HIS A 180 9.50 -3.25 -8.54
C HIS A 180 8.31 -3.37 -7.58
N ARG A 181 8.25 -2.53 -6.55
CA ARG A 181 7.18 -2.57 -5.55
C ARG A 181 5.82 -2.22 -6.15
N SER A 182 5.75 -1.26 -7.07
CA SER A 182 4.51 -0.91 -7.77
C SER A 182 4.02 -2.06 -8.67
N TRP A 183 4.94 -2.73 -9.36
CA TRP A 183 4.63 -3.93 -10.14
C TRP A 183 4.16 -5.09 -9.27
N VAL A 184 4.78 -5.32 -8.11
CA VAL A 184 4.36 -6.32 -7.14
C VAL A 184 2.95 -6.03 -6.61
N ALA A 185 2.66 -4.79 -6.21
CA ALA A 185 1.32 -4.40 -5.73
C ALA A 185 0.24 -4.63 -6.81
N THR A 186 0.51 -4.22 -8.05
CA THR A 186 -0.39 -4.46 -9.20
C THR A 186 -0.66 -5.96 -9.42
N ARG A 187 0.39 -6.80 -9.33
CA ARG A 187 0.27 -8.26 -9.46
C ARG A 187 -0.50 -8.89 -8.30
N ARG A 188 -0.24 -8.44 -7.07
CA ARG A 188 -0.95 -8.87 -5.85
C ARG A 188 -2.44 -8.60 -5.98
N MET A 189 -2.83 -7.39 -6.38
CA MET A 189 -4.24 -7.04 -6.61
C MET A 189 -4.89 -7.91 -7.67
N ARG A 190 -4.25 -8.08 -8.84
CA ARG A 190 -4.76 -8.98 -9.91
C ARG A 190 -4.97 -10.39 -9.43
N SER A 191 -4.04 -10.88 -8.62
CA SER A 191 -4.06 -12.24 -8.11
C SER A 191 -5.13 -12.42 -7.03
N ALA A 192 -5.25 -11.49 -6.09
CA ALA A 192 -6.28 -11.50 -5.06
C ALA A 192 -7.67 -11.43 -5.69
N LEU A 193 -7.91 -10.50 -6.62
CA LEU A 193 -9.14 -10.41 -7.40
C LEU A 193 -9.44 -11.68 -8.21
N ALA A 194 -8.41 -12.46 -8.59
CA ALA A 194 -8.60 -13.74 -9.27
C ALA A 194 -9.00 -14.86 -8.32
N THR A 195 -8.31 -14.96 -7.20
CA THR A 195 -8.48 -16.03 -6.22
C THR A 195 -9.79 -15.87 -5.46
N PHE A 196 -10.15 -14.64 -5.11
CA PHE A 196 -11.34 -14.29 -4.32
C PHE A 196 -12.47 -13.69 -5.17
N GLU A 197 -12.43 -13.88 -6.49
CA GLU A 197 -13.49 -13.45 -7.42
C GLU A 197 -14.92 -13.80 -6.95
N PRO A 198 -15.20 -14.96 -6.34
CA PRO A 198 -16.56 -15.28 -5.89
C PRO A 198 -17.16 -14.34 -4.83
N LEU A 199 -16.37 -13.47 -4.20
CA LEU A 199 -16.86 -12.48 -3.24
C LEU A 199 -17.47 -11.24 -3.93
N PHE A 200 -17.23 -11.05 -5.22
CA PHE A 200 -17.53 -9.81 -5.94
C PHE A 200 -18.31 -10.07 -7.23
N ASP A 201 -18.92 -9.04 -7.78
CA ASP A 201 -19.51 -9.10 -9.12
C ASP A 201 -18.45 -9.46 -10.17
N ARG A 202 -18.72 -10.53 -10.91
CA ARG A 202 -17.80 -11.09 -11.89
C ARG A 202 -17.45 -10.11 -13.02
N SER A 203 -18.42 -9.29 -13.42
CA SER A 203 -18.22 -8.33 -14.51
C SER A 203 -17.30 -7.17 -14.07
N ALA A 204 -17.48 -6.69 -12.83
CA ALA A 204 -16.64 -5.69 -12.19
C ALA A 204 -15.20 -6.20 -12.01
N VAL A 205 -15.03 -7.41 -11.43
CA VAL A 205 -13.70 -8.03 -11.28
C VAL A 205 -13.00 -8.19 -12.61
N ARG A 206 -13.70 -8.63 -13.66
CA ARG A 206 -13.11 -8.79 -14.99
C ARG A 206 -12.60 -7.46 -15.55
N ARG A 207 -13.38 -6.37 -15.41
CA ARG A 207 -12.98 -5.03 -15.84
C ARG A 207 -11.72 -4.55 -15.12
N LEU A 208 -11.70 -4.64 -13.79
CA LEU A 208 -10.54 -4.24 -12.98
C LEU A 208 -9.29 -5.02 -13.35
N ARG A 209 -9.42 -6.33 -13.48
CA ARG A 209 -8.29 -7.20 -13.80
C ARG A 209 -7.72 -6.93 -15.20
N ALA A 210 -8.53 -6.43 -16.13
CA ALA A 210 -8.07 -6.01 -17.45
C ALA A 210 -7.20 -4.74 -17.35
N GLU A 211 -7.64 -3.72 -16.63
CA GLU A 211 -6.86 -2.49 -16.46
C GLU A 211 -5.58 -2.72 -15.64
N LEU A 212 -5.65 -3.51 -14.56
CA LEU A 212 -4.44 -3.90 -13.84
C LEU A 212 -3.51 -4.76 -14.71
N ALA A 213 -4.05 -5.57 -15.64
CA ALA A 213 -3.23 -6.37 -16.54
C ALA A 213 -2.47 -5.49 -17.52
N TRP A 214 -3.12 -4.47 -18.06
CA TRP A 214 -2.44 -3.42 -18.83
C TRP A 214 -1.34 -2.76 -17.99
N HIS A 215 -1.65 -2.25 -16.80
CA HIS A 215 -0.65 -1.58 -15.97
C HIS A 215 0.54 -2.48 -15.59
N ALA A 216 0.29 -3.76 -15.33
CA ALA A 216 1.35 -4.73 -15.05
C ALA A 216 2.25 -5.03 -16.27
N VAL A 217 1.76 -4.84 -17.50
CA VAL A 217 2.58 -4.93 -18.72
C VAL A 217 3.47 -3.69 -18.82
N GLU A 218 2.92 -2.50 -18.64
CA GLU A 218 3.68 -1.23 -18.68
C GLU A 218 4.80 -1.22 -17.64
N LEU A 219 4.48 -1.58 -16.38
CA LEU A 219 5.47 -1.71 -15.31
C LEU A 219 6.44 -2.88 -15.52
N GLY A 220 6.08 -3.85 -16.37
CA GLY A 220 6.84 -5.07 -16.59
C GLY A 220 8.12 -4.83 -17.37
N ALA A 221 8.09 -4.00 -18.41
CA ALA A 221 9.24 -3.75 -19.26
C ALA A 221 10.47 -3.18 -18.50
N PRO A 222 10.36 -2.06 -17.75
CA PRO A 222 11.49 -1.55 -16.97
C PRO A 222 11.93 -2.50 -15.87
N ARG A 223 10.98 -3.23 -15.26
CA ARG A 223 11.30 -4.22 -14.22
C ARG A 223 12.07 -5.42 -14.77
N ASP A 224 11.65 -5.96 -15.91
CA ASP A 224 12.32 -7.11 -16.54
C ASP A 224 13.74 -6.72 -16.98
N ALA A 225 13.92 -5.48 -17.49
CA ALA A 225 15.23 -4.94 -17.81
C ALA A 225 16.13 -4.79 -16.56
N GLU A 226 15.56 -4.33 -15.44
CA GLU A 226 16.25 -4.20 -14.15
C GLU A 226 16.70 -5.57 -13.60
N VAL A 227 15.78 -6.55 -13.57
CA VAL A 227 16.08 -7.94 -13.14
C VAL A 227 17.17 -8.54 -14.00
N LEU A 228 17.04 -8.43 -15.33
CA LEU A 228 18.03 -8.97 -16.26
C LEU A 228 19.40 -8.32 -16.04
N ARG A 229 19.44 -7.00 -15.80
CA ARG A 229 20.67 -6.30 -15.48
C ARG A 229 21.34 -6.88 -14.24
N ASP A 230 20.62 -6.91 -13.12
CA ASP A 230 21.18 -7.30 -11.82
C ASP A 230 21.61 -8.77 -11.84
N HIS A 231 20.80 -9.64 -12.45
CA HIS A 231 21.08 -11.06 -12.64
C HIS A 231 22.38 -11.30 -13.41
N LEU A 232 22.57 -10.60 -14.53
CA LEU A 232 23.72 -10.81 -15.39
C LEU A 232 25.00 -10.21 -14.83
N LEU A 233 24.94 -9.05 -14.19
CA LEU A 233 26.10 -8.46 -13.52
C LEU A 233 26.58 -9.35 -12.36
N SER A 234 25.65 -9.90 -11.57
CA SER A 234 25.96 -10.88 -10.52
C SER A 234 26.54 -12.19 -11.08
N ALA A 235 26.08 -12.63 -12.25
CA ALA A 235 26.64 -13.79 -12.92
C ALA A 235 28.07 -13.53 -13.45
N LEU A 236 28.36 -12.33 -13.96
CA LEU A 236 29.72 -11.92 -14.34
C LEU A 236 30.67 -11.92 -13.13
N ASP A 237 30.21 -11.49 -11.96
CA ASP A 237 30.97 -11.61 -10.71
C ASP A 237 31.27 -13.08 -10.38
N SER A 238 30.26 -13.95 -10.51
CA SER A 238 30.37 -15.37 -10.19
C SER A 238 31.36 -16.13 -11.08
N ILE A 239 31.53 -15.71 -12.34
CA ILE A 239 32.52 -16.29 -13.27
C ILE A 239 33.87 -15.56 -13.25
N GLY A 240 34.05 -14.57 -12.37
CA GLY A 240 35.32 -13.88 -12.16
C GLY A 240 35.68 -12.83 -13.22
N VAL A 241 34.70 -12.27 -13.93
CA VAL A 241 34.95 -11.19 -14.90
C VAL A 241 35.17 -9.87 -14.15
N ALA A 242 36.40 -9.36 -14.20
CA ALA A 242 36.79 -8.13 -13.51
C ALA A 242 35.91 -6.93 -13.88
N GLU A 243 35.66 -6.04 -12.92
CA GLU A 243 34.90 -4.79 -13.14
C GLU A 243 35.49 -3.92 -14.25
N SER A 244 36.82 -3.92 -14.41
CA SER A 244 37.53 -3.18 -15.44
C SER A 244 37.53 -3.85 -16.82
N ALA A 245 36.92 -5.04 -16.98
CA ALA A 245 36.90 -5.74 -18.26
C ALA A 245 36.04 -4.97 -19.28
N PRO A 246 36.55 -4.67 -20.49
CA PRO A 246 35.80 -3.93 -21.51
C PRO A 246 34.44 -4.57 -21.85
N GLN A 247 34.41 -5.90 -21.97
CA GLN A 247 33.19 -6.66 -22.26
C GLN A 247 32.12 -6.47 -21.19
N ARG A 248 32.50 -6.41 -19.91
CA ARG A 248 31.58 -6.13 -18.79
C ARG A 248 31.00 -4.72 -18.89
N GLY A 249 31.84 -3.74 -19.21
CA GLY A 249 31.40 -2.36 -19.43
C GLY A 249 30.39 -2.23 -20.57
N GLU A 250 30.64 -2.91 -21.70
CA GLU A 250 29.71 -2.96 -22.83
C GLU A 250 28.36 -3.60 -22.47
N ILE A 251 28.39 -4.74 -21.76
CA ILE A 251 27.20 -5.44 -21.28
C ILE A 251 26.39 -4.53 -20.34
N ALA A 252 27.05 -3.92 -19.35
CA ALA A 252 26.41 -3.02 -18.39
C ALA A 252 25.79 -1.79 -19.08
N ALA A 253 26.50 -1.18 -20.04
CA ALA A 253 26.01 -0.02 -20.79
C ALA A 253 24.74 -0.36 -21.59
N ARG A 254 24.69 -1.52 -22.26
CA ARG A 254 23.51 -2.00 -22.99
C ARG A 254 22.33 -2.23 -22.06
N LEU A 255 22.54 -2.95 -20.96
CA LEU A 255 21.48 -3.27 -19.99
C LEU A 255 20.90 -2.00 -19.34
N ASN A 256 21.76 -1.06 -18.95
CA ASN A 256 21.34 0.24 -18.42
C ASN A 256 20.60 1.08 -19.47
N GLY A 257 21.01 1.01 -20.74
CA GLY A 257 20.31 1.66 -21.84
C GLY A 257 18.89 1.13 -22.04
N ALA A 258 18.73 -0.20 -22.02
CA ALA A 258 17.42 -0.86 -22.15
C ALA A 258 16.48 -0.47 -21.00
N HIS A 259 16.97 -0.48 -19.75
CA HIS A 259 16.17 -0.07 -18.60
C HIS A 259 15.73 1.40 -18.69
N ARG A 260 16.63 2.32 -19.02
CA ARG A 260 16.27 3.75 -19.20
C ARG A 260 15.23 3.97 -20.29
N ALA A 261 15.34 3.26 -21.41
CA ALA A 261 14.36 3.37 -22.49
C ALA A 261 12.98 2.88 -22.06
N ALA A 262 12.92 1.68 -21.44
CA ALA A 262 11.67 1.12 -20.94
C ALA A 262 11.04 1.95 -19.82
N HIS A 263 11.86 2.58 -18.97
CA HIS A 263 11.38 3.48 -17.93
C HIS A 263 10.78 4.77 -18.52
N ALA A 264 11.44 5.36 -19.52
CA ALA A 264 10.91 6.54 -20.20
C ALA A 264 9.54 6.27 -20.84
N GLU A 265 9.37 5.11 -21.50
CA GLU A 265 8.06 4.68 -22.04
C GLU A 265 7.01 4.53 -20.94
N LEU A 266 7.36 3.91 -19.80
CA LEU A 266 6.45 3.82 -18.65
C LEU A 266 6.03 5.20 -18.13
N ALA A 267 6.98 6.14 -18.01
CA ALA A 267 6.69 7.49 -17.52
C ALA A 267 5.74 8.25 -18.46
N GLU A 268 5.92 8.11 -19.78
CA GLU A 268 4.99 8.65 -20.78
C GLU A 268 3.59 8.02 -20.64
N THR A 269 3.51 6.70 -20.46
CA THR A 269 2.23 6.00 -20.27
C THR A 269 1.51 6.45 -18.99
N MET A 270 2.25 6.65 -17.89
CA MET A 270 1.69 7.11 -16.61
C MET A 270 1.20 8.56 -16.68
N ALA A 271 1.69 9.37 -17.62
CA ALA A 271 1.18 10.72 -17.85
C ALA A 271 -0.14 10.77 -18.65
N THR A 272 -0.72 9.61 -19.01
CA THR A 272 -1.96 9.55 -19.80
C THR A 272 -3.21 9.50 -18.94
N GLN A 273 -4.34 9.98 -19.50
CA GLN A 273 -5.66 9.88 -18.87
C GLN A 273 -6.07 8.42 -18.54
N ARG A 274 -5.50 7.43 -19.24
CA ARG A 274 -5.76 6.02 -18.95
C ARG A 274 -5.23 5.62 -17.58
N TYR A 275 -4.06 6.14 -17.18
CA TYR A 275 -3.49 5.87 -15.87
C TYR A 275 -4.31 6.53 -14.75
N ASP A 276 -4.75 7.78 -14.93
CA ASP A 276 -5.69 8.45 -14.01
C ASP A 276 -6.99 7.63 -13.88
N GLY A 277 -7.53 7.17 -15.01
CA GLY A 277 -8.73 6.34 -15.04
C GLY A 277 -8.59 5.00 -14.33
N LEU A 278 -7.39 4.41 -14.28
CA LEU A 278 -7.13 3.20 -13.48
C LEU A 278 -7.27 3.50 -11.98
N HIS A 279 -6.68 4.59 -11.49
CA HIS A 279 -6.78 4.99 -10.07
C HIS A 279 -8.21 5.31 -9.68
N GLU A 280 -8.93 6.07 -10.51
CA GLU A 280 -10.34 6.38 -10.29
C GLU A 280 -11.21 5.11 -10.27
N LEU A 281 -10.97 4.18 -11.21
CA LEU A 281 -11.69 2.92 -11.27
C LEU A 281 -11.44 2.05 -10.02
N LEU A 282 -10.19 1.98 -9.55
CA LEU A 282 -9.82 1.21 -8.36
C LEU A 282 -10.40 1.83 -7.09
N ALA A 283 -10.25 3.13 -6.90
CA ALA A 283 -10.78 3.84 -5.73
C ALA A 283 -12.31 3.80 -5.72
N GLY A 284 -12.95 4.02 -6.87
CA GLY A 284 -14.40 3.92 -7.02
C GLY A 284 -14.93 2.53 -6.73
N TRP A 285 -14.26 1.49 -7.23
CA TRP A 285 -14.66 0.11 -6.92
C TRP A 285 -14.43 -0.28 -5.47
N LEU A 286 -13.36 0.17 -4.80
CA LEU A 286 -13.20 -0.11 -3.37
C LEU A 286 -14.29 0.56 -2.52
N ALA A 287 -14.85 1.68 -2.97
CA ALA A 287 -15.96 2.34 -2.30
C ALA A 287 -17.31 1.61 -2.50
N ASP A 288 -17.50 0.98 -3.67
CA ASP A 288 -18.67 0.14 -3.97
C ASP A 288 -18.26 -1.12 -4.75
N PRO A 289 -17.78 -2.17 -4.05
CA PRO A 289 -17.12 -3.31 -4.70
C PRO A 289 -18.09 -4.30 -5.36
N GLY A 290 -19.40 -4.07 -5.26
CA GLY A 290 -20.41 -4.98 -5.79
C GLY A 290 -20.32 -6.36 -5.14
N LEU A 291 -20.51 -6.44 -3.82
CA LEU A 291 -20.40 -7.67 -3.05
C LEU A 291 -21.47 -8.70 -3.45
N THR A 292 -21.09 -9.97 -3.52
CA THR A 292 -22.04 -11.09 -3.65
C THR A 292 -22.62 -11.47 -2.28
N ALA A 293 -23.66 -12.31 -2.27
CA ALA A 293 -24.18 -12.86 -1.01
C ALA A 293 -23.13 -13.67 -0.22
N ALA A 294 -22.18 -14.32 -0.91
CA ALA A 294 -21.12 -15.10 -0.27
C ALA A 294 -20.11 -14.22 0.48
N ALA A 295 -20.02 -12.94 0.14
CA ALA A 295 -19.07 -11.99 0.70
C ALA A 295 -19.25 -11.78 2.22
N GLY A 296 -20.48 -11.91 2.71
CA GLY A 296 -20.83 -11.80 4.14
C GLY A 296 -20.65 -13.10 4.94
N ALA A 297 -20.07 -14.16 4.36
CA ALA A 297 -19.77 -15.37 5.10
C ALA A 297 -18.55 -15.18 6.04
N PRO A 298 -18.42 -15.99 7.10
CA PRO A 298 -17.22 -15.97 7.96
C PRO A 298 -15.94 -16.19 7.15
N ALA A 299 -14.92 -15.36 7.41
CA ALA A 299 -13.69 -15.31 6.63
C ALA A 299 -12.96 -16.65 6.54
N VAL A 300 -12.69 -17.28 7.69
CA VAL A 300 -11.84 -18.47 7.78
C VAL A 300 -12.33 -19.63 6.87
N PRO A 301 -13.56 -20.15 6.99
CA PRO A 301 -13.97 -21.30 6.18
C PRO A 301 -14.02 -20.99 4.67
N LEU A 302 -14.51 -19.81 4.29
CA LEU A 302 -14.68 -19.47 2.88
C LEU A 302 -13.33 -19.19 2.20
N LEU A 303 -12.47 -18.38 2.83
CA LEU A 303 -11.17 -18.02 2.28
C LEU A 303 -10.22 -19.23 2.23
N HIS A 304 -10.27 -20.11 3.23
CA HIS A 304 -9.54 -21.39 3.21
C HIS A 304 -9.94 -22.22 1.98
N GLY A 305 -11.24 -22.42 1.74
CA GLY A 305 -11.73 -23.18 0.59
C GLY A 305 -11.42 -22.54 -0.77
N LEU A 306 -11.26 -21.23 -0.84
CA LEU A 306 -10.80 -20.51 -2.04
C LEU A 306 -9.31 -20.72 -2.28
N LEU A 307 -8.49 -20.64 -1.22
CA LEU A 307 -7.05 -20.84 -1.30
C LEU A 307 -6.70 -22.30 -1.62
N ASP A 308 -7.42 -23.27 -1.05
CA ASP A 308 -7.24 -24.69 -1.35
C ASP A 308 -7.49 -25.01 -2.82
N ARG A 309 -8.48 -24.36 -3.45
CA ARG A 309 -8.72 -24.47 -4.89
C ARG A 309 -7.56 -23.89 -5.69
N ALA A 310 -6.97 -22.78 -5.25
CA ALA A 310 -5.77 -22.23 -5.88
C ALA A 310 -4.57 -23.19 -5.74
N ARG A 311 -4.39 -23.78 -4.55
CA ARG A 311 -3.36 -24.79 -4.26
C ARG A 311 -3.51 -26.03 -5.13
N GLY A 312 -4.71 -26.59 -5.25
CA GLY A 312 -4.98 -27.74 -6.13
C GLY A 312 -4.64 -27.46 -7.60
N ARG A 313 -5.00 -26.26 -8.10
CA ARG A 313 -4.63 -25.82 -9.45
C ARG A 313 -3.12 -25.61 -9.65
N ALA A 314 -2.40 -25.21 -8.60
CA ALA A 314 -0.94 -25.13 -8.64
C ALA A 314 -0.37 -26.55 -8.75
N ALA A 315 -0.74 -27.44 -7.82
CA ALA A 315 -0.31 -28.84 -7.81
C ALA A 315 -0.52 -29.53 -9.18
N GLU A 316 -1.70 -29.37 -9.78
CA GLU A 316 -2.02 -29.92 -11.10
C GLU A 316 -1.08 -29.39 -12.20
N ARG A 317 -0.88 -28.07 -12.27
CA ARG A 317 -0.01 -27.48 -13.29
C ARG A 317 1.45 -27.87 -13.12
N TYR A 318 1.92 -27.98 -11.88
CA TYR A 318 3.25 -28.50 -11.60
C TYR A 318 3.39 -29.96 -12.04
N GLY A 319 2.40 -30.81 -11.73
CA GLY A 319 2.39 -32.21 -12.18
C GLY A 319 2.50 -32.33 -13.70
N ARG A 320 1.77 -31.49 -14.45
CA ARG A 320 1.87 -31.42 -15.92
C ARG A 320 3.24 -30.94 -16.40
N ALA A 321 3.82 -29.92 -15.77
CA ALA A 321 5.15 -29.42 -16.12
C ALA A 321 6.26 -30.44 -15.81
N LEU A 322 6.09 -31.27 -14.77
CA LEU A 322 7.01 -32.35 -14.45
C LEU A 322 6.96 -33.49 -15.46
N ALA A 323 5.78 -33.80 -15.99
CA ALA A 323 5.61 -34.84 -16.99
C ALA A 323 6.26 -34.49 -18.34
N ASP A 324 6.42 -33.19 -18.64
CA ASP A 324 7.15 -32.70 -19.81
C ASP A 324 8.13 -31.58 -19.41
N PRO A 325 9.34 -31.94 -18.92
CA PRO A 325 10.32 -30.97 -18.43
C PRO A 325 10.80 -29.95 -19.47
N TRP A 326 10.58 -30.21 -20.76
CA TRP A 326 10.98 -29.33 -21.85
C TRP A 326 9.90 -28.34 -22.25
N ASN A 327 8.68 -28.48 -21.71
CA ASN A 327 7.60 -27.54 -21.91
C ASN A 327 7.74 -26.31 -21.03
N MET A 328 8.47 -25.31 -21.53
CA MET A 328 8.66 -24.02 -20.86
C MET A 328 7.33 -23.29 -20.60
N THR A 329 6.34 -23.44 -21.48
CA THR A 329 4.98 -22.90 -21.28
C THR A 329 4.32 -23.55 -20.05
N GLY A 330 4.49 -24.86 -19.87
CA GLY A 330 4.03 -25.59 -18.69
C GLY A 330 4.64 -25.07 -17.40
N TRP A 331 5.95 -24.86 -17.36
CA TRP A 331 6.66 -24.28 -16.22
C TRP A 331 6.21 -22.84 -15.92
N HIS A 332 5.97 -22.02 -16.95
CA HIS A 332 5.45 -20.67 -16.78
C HIS A 332 4.05 -20.65 -16.16
N GLU A 333 3.15 -21.52 -16.62
CA GLU A 333 1.81 -21.66 -16.05
C GLU A 333 1.84 -22.21 -14.61
N ALA A 334 2.74 -23.14 -14.31
CA ALA A 334 2.97 -23.64 -12.95
C ALA A 334 3.43 -22.50 -12.02
N ARG A 335 4.41 -21.68 -12.47
CA ARG A 335 4.89 -20.51 -11.71
C ARG A 335 3.77 -19.49 -11.48
N LYS A 336 2.94 -19.20 -12.49
CA LYS A 336 1.77 -18.31 -12.34
C LYS A 336 0.82 -18.83 -11.28
N ALA A 337 0.54 -20.13 -11.26
CA ALA A 337 -0.34 -20.72 -10.25
C ALA A 337 0.26 -20.72 -8.85
N ALA A 338 1.56 -21.00 -8.68
CA ALA A 338 2.24 -20.84 -7.40
C ALA A 338 2.17 -19.41 -6.88
N LYS A 339 2.40 -18.41 -7.75
CA LYS A 339 2.23 -16.99 -7.38
C LYS A 339 0.80 -16.69 -6.92
N ALA A 340 -0.20 -17.33 -7.53
CA ALA A 340 -1.59 -17.16 -7.10
C ALA A 340 -1.85 -17.70 -5.69
N VAL A 341 -1.20 -18.79 -5.30
CA VAL A 341 -1.26 -19.31 -3.93
C VAL A 341 -0.53 -18.40 -2.96
N ARG A 342 0.71 -17.99 -3.28
CA ARG A 342 1.49 -17.05 -2.46
C ARG A 342 0.71 -15.77 -2.16
N TYR A 343 0.27 -15.06 -3.20
CA TYR A 343 -0.45 -13.80 -3.04
C TYR A 343 -1.83 -14.00 -2.39
N GLY A 344 -2.48 -15.15 -2.61
CA GLY A 344 -3.71 -15.51 -1.91
C GLY A 344 -3.49 -15.69 -0.41
N ALA A 345 -2.38 -16.31 -0.01
CA ALA A 345 -2.00 -16.50 1.39
C ALA A 345 -1.64 -15.16 2.06
N GLU A 346 -0.86 -14.30 1.38
CA GLU A 346 -0.56 -12.94 1.85
C GLU A 346 -1.84 -12.13 2.11
N ALA A 347 -2.84 -12.26 1.24
CA ALA A 347 -4.09 -11.50 1.35
C ALA A 347 -4.94 -11.88 2.55
N VAL A 348 -4.71 -13.05 3.16
CA VAL A 348 -5.54 -13.57 4.26
C VAL A 348 -4.80 -13.62 5.60
N VAL A 349 -3.59 -13.06 5.69
CA VAL A 349 -2.80 -12.99 6.93
C VAL A 349 -3.61 -12.37 8.07
N ALA A 350 -4.43 -11.34 7.81
CA ALA A 350 -5.27 -10.72 8.84
C ALA A 350 -6.29 -11.69 9.48
N ALA A 351 -6.73 -12.72 8.76
CA ALA A 351 -7.70 -13.70 9.26
C ALA A 351 -7.06 -14.99 9.82
N PHE A 352 -5.87 -15.36 9.34
CA PHE A 352 -5.22 -16.64 9.65
C PHE A 352 -3.90 -16.49 10.43
N GLY A 353 -3.42 -15.27 10.61
CA GLY A 353 -2.18 -14.94 11.31
C GLY A 353 -0.95 -15.60 10.71
N ASP A 354 -0.06 -16.04 11.58
CA ASP A 354 1.25 -16.60 11.21
C ASP A 354 1.16 -17.84 10.32
N ARG A 355 0.06 -18.59 10.35
CA ARG A 355 -0.12 -19.76 9.46
C ARG A 355 -0.18 -19.36 8.00
N ALA A 356 -0.94 -18.30 7.69
CA ALA A 356 -0.98 -17.75 6.33
C ALA A 356 0.36 -17.12 5.93
N GLY A 357 1.06 -16.49 6.88
CA GLY A 357 2.42 -15.98 6.64
C GLY A 357 3.41 -17.10 6.29
N ALA A 358 3.42 -18.19 7.07
CA ALA A 358 4.24 -19.36 6.81
C ALA A 358 3.87 -20.04 5.49
N HIS A 359 2.57 -20.12 5.17
CA HIS A 359 2.11 -20.66 3.89
C HIS A 359 2.60 -19.78 2.72
N ALA A 360 2.48 -18.45 2.83
CA ALA A 360 3.00 -17.53 1.82
C ALA A 360 4.52 -17.71 1.61
N ALA A 361 5.30 -17.80 2.68
CA ALA A 361 6.76 -18.01 2.63
C ALA A 361 7.14 -19.36 1.97
N ALA A 362 6.38 -20.43 2.24
CA ALA A 362 6.61 -21.72 1.59
C ALA A 362 6.41 -21.61 0.06
N TRP A 363 5.35 -20.93 -0.38
CA TRP A 363 5.10 -20.71 -1.82
C TRP A 363 6.03 -19.65 -2.44
N GLU A 364 6.58 -18.74 -1.65
CA GLU A 364 7.63 -17.82 -2.09
C GLU A 364 8.89 -18.57 -2.53
N ALA A 365 9.38 -19.49 -1.70
CA ALA A 365 10.53 -20.32 -2.05
C ALA A 365 10.34 -21.07 -3.39
N VAL A 366 9.12 -21.52 -3.67
CA VAL A 366 8.75 -22.12 -4.96
C VAL A 366 8.86 -21.12 -6.10
N THR A 367 8.26 -19.94 -5.95
CA THR A 367 8.20 -18.93 -7.02
C THR A 367 9.52 -18.25 -7.31
N ASP A 368 10.41 -18.20 -6.32
CA ASP A 368 11.76 -17.65 -6.41
C ASP A 368 12.67 -18.60 -7.17
N ALA A 369 12.67 -19.89 -6.79
CA ALA A 369 13.44 -20.91 -7.51
C ALA A 369 13.01 -21.02 -8.98
N LEU A 370 11.70 -21.04 -9.26
CA LEU A 370 11.23 -20.99 -10.65
C LEU A 370 11.49 -19.64 -11.34
N GLY A 371 11.73 -18.58 -10.58
CA GLY A 371 12.16 -17.29 -11.12
C GLY A 371 13.53 -17.36 -11.73
N GLU A 372 14.47 -17.87 -10.95
CA GLU A 372 15.85 -18.05 -11.39
C GLU A 372 15.97 -18.94 -12.64
N VAL A 373 15.11 -19.97 -12.75
CA VAL A 373 15.03 -20.80 -13.97
C VAL A 373 14.63 -19.94 -15.18
N GLN A 374 13.59 -19.12 -15.05
CA GLN A 374 13.15 -18.24 -16.15
C GLN A 374 14.24 -17.22 -16.51
N ASP A 375 14.87 -16.62 -15.51
CA ASP A 375 15.87 -15.56 -15.73
C ASP A 375 17.12 -16.13 -16.43
N SER A 376 17.49 -17.37 -16.14
CA SER A 376 18.54 -18.09 -16.88
C SER A 376 18.21 -18.33 -18.36
N VAL A 377 16.92 -18.47 -18.71
CA VAL A 377 16.47 -18.64 -20.09
C VAL A 377 16.44 -17.30 -20.82
N VAL A 378 15.95 -16.24 -20.18
CA VAL A 378 15.90 -14.88 -20.74
C VAL A 378 17.30 -14.33 -21.03
N ALA A 379 18.28 -14.65 -20.17
CA ALA A 379 19.69 -14.31 -20.39
C ALA A 379 20.21 -14.75 -21.78
N ARG A 380 19.79 -15.92 -22.26
CA ARG A 380 20.20 -16.46 -23.57
C ARG A 380 19.63 -15.66 -24.74
N GLU A 381 18.41 -15.17 -24.61
CA GLU A 381 17.76 -14.38 -25.65
C GLU A 381 18.39 -12.98 -25.74
N ALA A 382 18.78 -12.40 -24.61
CA ALA A 382 19.35 -11.06 -24.55
C ALA A 382 20.71 -10.89 -25.28
N PHE A 383 21.47 -11.98 -25.42
CA PHE A 383 22.81 -12.00 -26.03
C PHE A 383 22.94 -12.94 -27.23
N ALA A 384 21.82 -13.33 -27.84
CA ALA A 384 21.84 -14.18 -29.03
C ALA A 384 22.65 -13.57 -30.20
N ASP A 385 22.74 -12.24 -30.27
CA ASP A 385 23.50 -11.46 -31.24
C ASP A 385 25.02 -11.39 -30.96
N ARG A 386 25.48 -11.88 -29.80
CA ARG A 386 26.89 -11.89 -29.39
C ARG A 386 27.50 -13.29 -29.29
N ALA A 387 26.94 -14.26 -30.01
CA ALA A 387 27.50 -15.60 -30.09
C ALA A 387 28.98 -15.57 -30.52
N GLY A 388 29.84 -16.28 -29.80
CA GLY A 388 31.28 -16.35 -30.06
C GLY A 388 32.12 -15.31 -29.29
N ASP A 389 31.51 -14.43 -28.51
CA ASP A 389 32.22 -13.64 -27.49
C ASP A 389 32.55 -14.57 -26.29
N PRO A 390 33.83 -14.77 -25.93
CA PRO A 390 34.21 -15.71 -24.87
C PRO A 390 33.59 -15.42 -23.50
N VAL A 391 33.36 -14.13 -23.17
CA VAL A 391 32.74 -13.73 -21.90
C VAL A 391 31.25 -14.03 -21.93
N VAL A 392 30.59 -13.76 -23.05
CA VAL A 392 29.16 -14.06 -23.23
C VAL A 392 28.94 -15.57 -23.23
N ASP A 393 29.77 -16.34 -23.93
CA ASP A 393 29.65 -17.81 -23.99
C ASP A 393 29.85 -18.43 -22.59
N ALA A 394 30.83 -17.95 -21.81
CA ALA A 394 31.03 -18.37 -20.42
C ALA A 394 29.85 -18.01 -19.52
N LEU A 395 29.31 -16.79 -19.67
CA LEU A 395 28.12 -16.33 -18.96
C LEU A 395 26.90 -17.21 -19.25
N LEU A 396 26.64 -17.51 -20.53
CA LEU A 396 25.52 -18.37 -20.93
C LEU A 396 25.68 -19.82 -20.42
N ALA A 397 26.90 -20.37 -20.46
CA ALA A 397 27.18 -21.68 -19.90
C ALA A 397 26.92 -21.73 -18.37
N PHE A 398 27.32 -20.68 -17.64
CA PHE A 398 27.03 -20.53 -16.22
C PHE A 398 25.52 -20.47 -15.94
N GLN A 399 24.76 -19.72 -16.74
CA GLN A 399 23.31 -19.60 -16.60
C GLN A 399 22.59 -20.94 -16.80
N VAL A 400 23.02 -21.76 -17.77
CA VAL A 400 22.46 -23.12 -17.96
C VAL A 400 22.70 -23.99 -16.72
N GLY A 401 23.88 -23.90 -16.10
CA GLY A 401 24.19 -24.62 -14.87
C GLY A 401 23.29 -24.18 -13.71
N ARG A 402 23.17 -22.87 -13.50
CA ARG A 402 22.30 -22.26 -12.48
C ARG A 402 20.84 -22.69 -12.68
N GLY A 403 20.29 -22.56 -13.89
CA GLY A 403 18.91 -22.93 -14.20
C GLY A 403 18.57 -24.38 -13.85
N LYS A 404 19.50 -25.33 -14.07
CA LYS A 404 19.31 -26.74 -13.67
C LYS A 404 19.26 -26.92 -12.15
N ALA A 405 20.15 -26.26 -11.41
CA ALA A 405 20.18 -26.31 -9.95
C ALA A 405 18.90 -25.71 -9.34
N GLU A 406 18.46 -24.58 -9.89
CA GLU A 406 17.28 -23.85 -9.44
C GLU A 406 15.98 -24.59 -9.74
N LEU A 407 15.93 -25.33 -10.85
CA LEU A 407 14.81 -26.22 -11.13
C LEU A 407 14.71 -27.35 -10.08
N ALA A 408 15.83 -27.92 -9.66
CA ALA A 408 15.84 -28.92 -8.60
C ALA A 408 15.39 -28.33 -7.25
N ARG A 409 15.86 -27.12 -6.91
CA ARG A 409 15.42 -26.38 -5.72
C ARG A 409 13.92 -26.09 -5.75
N GLY A 410 13.38 -25.65 -6.88
CA GLY A 410 11.96 -25.36 -7.04
C GLY A 410 11.06 -26.59 -6.88
N ARG A 411 11.54 -27.77 -7.30
CA ARG A 411 10.84 -29.04 -7.08
C ARG A 411 10.76 -29.39 -5.59
N ALA A 412 11.89 -29.35 -4.88
CA ALA A 412 11.91 -29.62 -3.44
C ALA A 412 11.06 -28.61 -2.63
N ALA A 413 11.11 -27.34 -3.02
CA ALA A 413 10.27 -26.31 -2.41
C ALA A 413 8.77 -26.58 -2.64
N LEU A 414 8.38 -27.05 -3.83
CA LEU A 414 6.99 -27.37 -4.13
C LEU A 414 6.48 -28.52 -3.25
N GLU A 415 7.24 -29.60 -3.15
CA GLU A 415 6.87 -30.74 -2.32
C GLU A 415 6.64 -30.30 -0.87
N SER A 416 7.50 -29.43 -0.35
CA SER A 416 7.34 -28.83 0.99
C SER A 416 6.10 -27.94 1.09
N ALA A 417 5.88 -27.06 0.10
CA ALA A 417 4.76 -26.12 0.09
C ALA A 417 3.39 -26.80 -0.04
N LEU A 418 3.31 -27.95 -0.70
CA LEU A 418 2.07 -28.72 -0.84
C LEU A 418 1.64 -29.39 0.48
N VAL A 419 2.61 -29.75 1.32
CA VAL A 419 2.37 -30.36 2.64
C VAL A 419 2.09 -29.30 3.71
N ALA A 420 2.54 -28.06 3.52
CA ALA A 420 2.23 -26.94 4.39
C ALA A 420 0.70 -26.67 4.41
N SER A 421 0.07 -26.85 5.57
CA SER A 421 -1.34 -26.47 5.78
C SER A 421 -1.46 -24.96 6.00
N LEU A 422 -2.58 -24.40 5.55
CA LEU A 422 -3.07 -23.11 6.04
C LEU A 422 -3.63 -23.27 7.47
#